data_AF-A0A7S3JKB3-F1
#
_entry.id   AF-A0A7S3JKB3-F1
#
_cell.length_a   1.000
_cell.length_b   1.000
_cell.length_c   1.000
_cell.angle_alpha   90.00
_cell.angle_beta   90.00
_cell.angle_gamma   90.00
#
_symmetry.space_group_name_H-M   'P 1'
#
loop_
_entity.id
_entity.type
_entity.pdbx_description
1 polymer ?
#
loop_
_entity_poly.entity_id
_entity_poly.type
_entity_poly.pdbx_seq_one_letter_code
_entity_poly.pdbx_strand_id
1 'polypeptide(L)'
;MDTDDLIDLNLSGMRMYMFCNGVADSFVSVFHTLKLFLGGLGENPKWPIIGSHVPEYMELENVHFLKEAMGWELEKRDVTEVDLDESDIHDGDFLAITRLDGLDEIIMWGTGSHIGHSTVALTLDGELNIVESQDAWYWPKHKIQRNPYKQWVQYAKNCDFHVAVLPLKDELRAKFNREKATEWFETVEGMPYGYHNFLFSWIDTVEDNYPPALPKEFIGIGFEIFGEIMPSVIETFFLQAMNFRLDTKGLNFKQVVTEAAKRNTTLLELMAQPELDGWYYNDGYSYVCSCFVIGLYKAGGLFDGMDINAVEFTPKDVYQLNFFNTTAELPQKCKEADPSLPYCQILGKYRMTLPGYSTIEPYEHMNEHCKSLGPDYVRPEGC
;
A
#
# COMPACT_ATOMS: atom_id res chain seq x y z
N MET A 1 10.30 -30.14 -21.63
CA MET A 1 8.85 -29.95 -21.66
C MET A 1 8.23 -31.20 -21.06
N ASP A 2 7.98 -31.12 -19.77
CA ASP A 2 7.32 -32.18 -19.02
C ASP A 2 5.79 -32.12 -19.25
N THR A 3 5.03 -33.00 -18.58
CA THR A 3 3.58 -33.07 -18.73
C THR A 3 2.88 -31.80 -18.26
N ASP A 4 3.42 -31.12 -17.25
CA ASP A 4 2.85 -29.88 -16.70
C ASP A 4 3.05 -28.74 -17.69
N ASP A 5 4.24 -28.63 -18.28
CA ASP A 5 4.55 -27.65 -19.32
C ASP A 5 3.62 -27.82 -20.56
N LEU A 6 3.26 -29.06 -20.91
CA LEU A 6 2.34 -29.36 -22.02
C LEU A 6 0.89 -28.95 -21.73
N ILE A 7 0.45 -29.07 -20.47
CA ILE A 7 -0.89 -28.70 -20.05
C ILE A 7 -1.04 -27.17 -20.11
N ASP A 8 -0.08 -26.43 -19.56
CA ASP A 8 -0.09 -24.96 -19.63
C ASP A 8 0.00 -24.47 -21.08
N LEU A 9 0.91 -25.01 -21.89
CA LEU A 9 1.06 -24.62 -23.30
C LEU A 9 -0.25 -24.78 -24.10
N ASN A 10 -1.04 -25.82 -23.80
CA ASN A 10 -2.30 -26.08 -24.49
C ASN A 10 -3.42 -25.10 -24.09
N LEU A 11 -3.38 -24.55 -22.88
CA LEU A 11 -4.37 -23.60 -22.37
C LEU A 11 -3.96 -22.14 -22.61
N SER A 12 -2.72 -21.80 -22.26
CA SER A 12 -2.18 -20.44 -22.23
C SER A 12 -1.45 -20.01 -23.51
N GLY A 13 -1.11 -20.98 -24.38
CA GLY A 13 -0.34 -20.74 -25.60
C GLY A 13 1.15 -20.43 -25.35
N MET A 14 1.91 -20.25 -26.44
CA MET A 14 3.32 -19.87 -26.36
C MET A 14 3.46 -18.35 -26.19
N ARG A 15 4.30 -17.92 -25.23
CA ARG A 15 4.59 -16.51 -24.97
C ARG A 15 6.04 -16.18 -25.32
N MET A 16 6.26 -15.06 -26.03
CA MET A 16 7.58 -14.57 -26.39
C MET A 16 7.77 -13.15 -25.86
N TYR A 17 8.92 -12.89 -25.25
CA TYR A 17 9.24 -11.60 -24.64
C TYR A 17 10.37 -10.91 -25.38
N MET A 18 10.24 -9.61 -25.59
CA MET A 18 11.26 -8.77 -26.23
C MET A 18 11.59 -7.59 -25.32
N PHE A 19 12.88 -7.30 -25.17
CA PHE A 19 13.32 -6.09 -24.50
C PHE A 19 13.37 -4.93 -25.51
N CYS A 20 12.75 -3.81 -25.16
CA CYS A 20 12.67 -2.64 -26.05
C CYS A 20 13.99 -1.88 -26.18
N ASN A 21 14.90 -2.04 -25.21
CA ASN A 21 16.13 -1.26 -25.09
C ASN A 21 17.40 -2.07 -25.42
N GLY A 22 18.44 -1.38 -25.88
CA GLY A 22 19.76 -1.95 -26.03
C GLY A 22 20.42 -2.20 -24.66
N VAL A 23 21.42 -3.09 -24.62
CA VAL A 23 22.10 -3.52 -23.38
C VAL A 23 22.63 -2.34 -22.57
N ALA A 24 23.20 -1.31 -23.21
CA ALA A 24 23.73 -0.13 -22.52
C ALA A 24 22.65 0.69 -21.81
N ASP A 25 21.51 0.91 -22.48
CA ASP A 25 20.37 1.64 -21.90
C ASP A 25 19.76 0.84 -20.74
N SER A 26 19.69 -0.49 -20.87
CA SER A 26 19.27 -1.38 -19.77
C SER A 26 20.17 -1.27 -18.54
N PHE A 27 21.50 -1.17 -18.70
CA PHE A 27 22.41 -0.96 -17.57
C PHE A 27 22.17 0.39 -16.87
N VAL A 28 21.93 1.45 -17.64
CA VAL A 28 21.61 2.77 -17.08
C VAL A 28 20.28 2.72 -16.33
N SER A 29 19.24 2.12 -16.90
CA SER A 29 17.95 1.94 -16.23
C SER A 29 18.08 1.16 -14.92
N VAL A 30 18.80 0.03 -14.92
CA VAL A 30 19.05 -0.76 -13.70
C VAL A 30 19.77 0.09 -12.65
N PHE A 31 20.77 0.88 -13.04
CA PHE A 31 21.49 1.74 -12.10
C PHE A 31 20.60 2.84 -11.49
N HIS A 32 19.74 3.49 -12.28
CA HIS A 32 18.77 4.45 -11.76
C HIS A 32 17.74 3.77 -10.84
N THR A 33 17.22 2.60 -11.22
CA THR A 33 16.32 1.82 -10.36
C THR A 33 16.99 1.49 -9.02
N LEU A 34 18.26 1.07 -9.02
CA LEU A 34 18.99 0.78 -7.78
C LEU A 34 19.11 2.03 -6.89
N LYS A 35 19.33 3.21 -7.45
CA LYS A 35 19.42 4.45 -6.66
C LYS A 35 18.13 4.79 -5.90
N LEU A 36 16.97 4.36 -6.40
CA LEU A 36 15.70 4.58 -5.73
C LEU A 36 15.65 3.92 -4.35
N PHE A 37 16.36 2.79 -4.16
CA PHE A 37 16.26 1.95 -2.95
C PHE A 37 17.50 1.92 -2.07
N LEU A 38 18.65 2.42 -2.56
CA LEU A 38 19.90 2.34 -1.83
C LEU A 38 20.03 3.52 -0.88
N GLY A 39 19.51 3.40 0.33
CA GLY A 39 19.66 4.42 1.38
C GLY A 39 18.78 4.15 2.59
N GLY A 40 19.03 4.83 3.71
CA GLY A 40 18.20 4.68 4.90
C GLY A 40 18.21 3.26 5.48
N LEU A 41 19.38 2.62 5.52
CA LEU A 41 19.56 1.17 5.76
C LEU A 41 19.59 0.75 7.24
N GLY A 42 19.04 1.56 8.15
CA GLY A 42 18.98 1.20 9.56
C GLY A 42 18.10 2.15 10.38
N GLU A 43 18.03 1.92 11.69
CA GLU A 43 17.11 2.66 12.57
C GLU A 43 17.73 3.91 13.21
N ASN A 44 19.05 4.15 13.04
CA ASN A 44 19.74 5.20 13.77
C ASN A 44 19.66 6.56 13.05
N PRO A 45 18.93 7.56 13.57
CA PRO A 45 18.78 8.86 12.91
C PRO A 45 20.07 9.69 12.90
N LYS A 46 21.10 9.32 13.65
CA LYS A 46 22.37 10.07 13.67
C LYS A 46 23.24 9.80 12.45
N TRP A 47 22.94 8.77 11.66
CA TRP A 47 23.78 8.30 10.57
C TRP A 47 23.13 8.68 9.23
N PRO A 48 23.65 9.68 8.50
CA PRO A 48 22.89 10.33 7.42
C PRO A 48 22.70 9.49 6.15
N ILE A 49 23.50 8.43 5.95
CA ILE A 49 23.46 7.60 4.73
C ILE A 49 22.93 6.19 5.02
N ILE A 50 23.36 5.60 6.12
CA ILE A 50 23.07 4.21 6.52
C ILE A 50 22.22 4.11 7.79
N GLY A 51 21.73 5.24 8.28
CA GLY A 51 20.75 5.34 9.37
C GLY A 51 19.33 5.32 8.86
N SER A 52 18.40 5.98 9.55
CA SER A 52 16.97 5.99 9.19
C SER A 52 16.59 7.04 8.14
N HIS A 53 17.44 8.05 7.95
CA HIS A 53 17.21 9.13 7.02
C HIS A 53 17.37 8.70 5.56
N VAL A 54 16.55 9.29 4.69
CA VAL A 54 16.64 9.16 3.24
C VAL A 54 17.81 10.03 2.74
N PRO A 55 18.84 9.45 2.10
CA PRO A 55 19.93 10.22 1.52
C PRO A 55 19.44 11.17 0.42
N GLU A 56 20.05 12.34 0.31
CA GLU A 56 19.63 13.37 -0.66
C GLU A 56 19.58 12.86 -2.12
N TYR A 57 20.53 12.03 -2.54
CA TYR A 57 20.50 11.47 -3.90
C TYR A 57 19.30 10.53 -4.12
N MET A 58 18.90 9.78 -3.10
CA MET A 58 17.79 8.84 -3.14
C MET A 58 16.48 9.63 -3.21
N GLU A 59 16.36 10.67 -2.38
CA GLU A 59 15.25 11.63 -2.42
C GLU A 59 15.08 12.23 -3.83
N LEU A 60 16.16 12.77 -4.40
CA LEU A 60 16.13 13.40 -5.73
C LEU A 60 15.77 12.42 -6.86
N GLU A 61 16.26 11.19 -6.80
CA GLU A 61 15.95 10.17 -7.81
C GLU A 61 14.49 9.70 -7.68
N ASN A 62 13.94 9.60 -6.47
CA ASN A 62 12.52 9.30 -6.25
C ASN A 62 11.59 10.43 -6.72
N VAL A 63 11.96 11.70 -6.47
CA VAL A 63 11.25 12.86 -7.05
C VAL A 63 11.28 12.82 -8.57
N HIS A 64 12.43 12.51 -9.16
CA HIS A 64 12.58 12.38 -10.61
C HIS A 64 11.74 11.21 -11.16
N PHE A 65 11.74 10.07 -10.47
CA PHE A 65 10.94 8.91 -10.84
C PHE A 65 9.43 9.24 -10.87
N LEU A 66 8.88 9.87 -9.83
CA LEU A 66 7.47 10.24 -9.78
C LEU A 66 7.09 11.21 -10.92
N LYS A 67 7.98 12.14 -11.24
CA LYS A 67 7.79 13.05 -12.39
C LYS A 67 7.75 12.30 -13.73
N GLU A 68 8.69 11.39 -13.97
CA GLU A 68 8.78 10.66 -15.25
C GLU A 68 7.70 9.57 -15.37
N ALA A 69 7.42 8.85 -14.29
CA ALA A 69 6.55 7.68 -14.29
C ALA A 69 5.07 8.03 -14.13
N MET A 70 4.75 9.09 -13.39
CA MET A 70 3.37 9.51 -13.09
C MET A 70 3.03 10.91 -13.60
N GLY A 71 4.00 11.65 -14.15
CA GLY A 71 3.79 13.06 -14.53
C GLY A 71 3.61 13.99 -13.32
N TRP A 72 3.95 13.53 -12.11
CA TRP A 72 3.69 14.26 -10.87
C TRP A 72 4.91 15.06 -10.43
N GLU A 73 4.80 16.38 -10.49
CA GLU A 73 5.83 17.28 -9.98
C GLU A 73 5.57 17.62 -8.50
N LEU A 74 6.45 17.13 -7.62
CA LEU A 74 6.39 17.42 -6.20
C LEU A 74 6.77 18.89 -5.92
N GLU A 75 5.90 19.61 -5.22
CA GLU A 75 6.14 20.99 -4.80
C GLU A 75 6.82 21.03 -3.44
N LYS A 76 7.89 21.82 -3.29
CA LYS A 76 8.54 22.00 -1.97
C LYS A 76 7.70 22.90 -1.05
N ARG A 77 7.76 22.62 0.24
CA ARG A 77 7.10 23.38 1.32
C ARG A 77 8.09 24.29 2.04
N ASP A 78 7.61 25.47 2.43
CA ASP A 78 8.36 26.39 3.30
C ASP A 78 8.34 25.94 4.76
N VAL A 79 7.20 25.41 5.22
CA VAL A 79 7.01 24.86 6.56
C VAL A 79 7.00 23.34 6.46
N THR A 80 8.04 22.69 6.97
CA THR A 80 8.21 21.22 6.88
C THR A 80 7.72 20.48 8.12
N GLU A 81 7.31 21.20 9.16
CA GLU A 81 6.85 20.64 10.43
C GLU A 81 5.77 21.54 11.03
N VAL A 82 4.64 20.94 11.39
CA VAL A 82 3.56 21.58 12.12
C VAL A 82 3.31 20.78 13.38
N ASP A 83 3.52 21.41 14.53
CA ASP A 83 3.21 20.84 15.84
C ASP A 83 1.68 20.90 16.07
N LEU A 84 1.02 19.79 15.74
CA LEU A 84 -0.42 19.58 15.88
C LEU A 84 -0.72 18.97 17.25
N ASP A 85 -1.62 19.62 17.99
CA ASP A 85 -2.00 19.18 19.34
C ASP A 85 -2.82 17.87 19.28
N GLU A 86 -2.61 16.98 20.26
CA GLU A 86 -3.35 15.71 20.35
C GLU A 86 -4.87 15.92 20.43
N SER A 87 -5.32 17.07 20.96
CA SER A 87 -6.75 17.42 21.03
C SER A 87 -7.38 17.68 19.67
N ASP A 88 -6.57 17.91 18.63
CA ASP A 88 -7.05 18.11 17.27
C ASP A 88 -7.18 16.79 16.49
N ILE A 89 -6.78 15.67 17.11
CA ILE A 89 -6.76 14.33 16.51
C ILE A 89 -7.75 13.43 17.23
N HIS A 90 -8.56 12.73 16.45
CA HIS A 90 -9.67 11.94 16.96
C HIS A 90 -9.55 10.48 16.50
N ASP A 91 -10.23 9.60 17.23
CA ASP A 91 -10.34 8.20 16.87
C ASP A 91 -10.89 8.04 15.44
N GLY A 92 -10.16 7.28 14.63
CA GLY A 92 -10.46 7.05 13.22
C GLY A 92 -9.89 8.07 12.24
N ASP A 93 -9.29 9.18 12.69
CA ASP A 93 -8.60 10.11 11.78
C ASP A 93 -7.45 9.38 11.06
N PHE A 94 -7.36 9.56 9.75
CA PHE A 94 -6.39 8.88 8.89
C PHE A 94 -5.10 9.69 8.81
N LEU A 95 -3.93 9.02 8.85
CA LEU A 95 -2.66 9.67 8.56
C LEU A 95 -2.10 9.08 7.27
N ALA A 96 -2.10 9.92 6.24
CA ALA A 96 -1.61 9.65 4.90
C ALA A 96 -0.10 9.92 4.86
N ILE A 97 0.69 8.97 4.33
CA ILE A 97 2.15 9.01 4.47
C ILE A 97 2.88 8.75 3.15
N THR A 98 3.92 9.54 2.90
CA THR A 98 4.89 9.30 1.83
C THR A 98 6.31 9.41 2.37
N ARG A 99 7.17 8.45 2.02
CA ARG A 99 8.61 8.49 2.22
C ARG A 99 9.30 8.30 0.87
N LEU A 100 10.25 9.16 0.54
CA LEU A 100 10.94 9.13 -0.76
C LEU A 100 12.03 8.04 -0.83
N ASP A 101 11.64 6.78 -0.73
CA ASP A 101 12.52 5.65 -0.47
C ASP A 101 12.51 4.50 -1.50
N GLY A 102 11.82 4.71 -2.61
CA GLY A 102 11.63 3.78 -3.69
C GLY A 102 10.46 2.83 -3.47
N LEU A 103 10.20 2.38 -2.22
CA LEU A 103 9.11 1.44 -1.98
C LEU A 103 7.76 2.15 -2.08
N ASP A 104 7.60 3.27 -1.39
CA ASP A 104 6.40 4.09 -1.47
C ASP A 104 6.16 4.54 -2.91
N GLU A 105 7.20 4.96 -3.64
CA GLU A 105 7.09 5.38 -5.03
C GLU A 105 6.63 4.26 -5.96
N ILE A 106 7.06 3.02 -5.76
CA ILE A 106 6.58 1.88 -6.54
C ILE A 106 5.12 1.57 -6.20
N ILE A 107 4.71 1.65 -4.93
CA ILE A 107 3.31 1.50 -4.54
C ILE A 107 2.47 2.59 -5.21
N MET A 108 2.94 3.83 -5.18
CA MET A 108 2.28 4.98 -5.79
C MET A 108 2.16 4.84 -7.30
N TRP A 109 3.23 4.43 -7.97
CA TRP A 109 3.22 4.18 -9.40
C TRP A 109 2.35 2.99 -9.79
N GLY A 110 2.34 1.92 -9.00
CA GLY A 110 1.51 0.76 -9.26
C GLY A 110 0.02 1.05 -9.09
N THR A 111 -0.34 1.80 -8.06
CA THR A 111 -1.75 2.01 -7.65
C THR A 111 -2.34 3.34 -8.12
N GLY A 112 -1.51 4.24 -8.64
CA GLY A 112 -1.87 5.64 -8.90
C GLY A 112 -2.10 6.46 -7.63
N SER A 113 -1.65 5.96 -6.47
CA SER A 113 -1.72 6.65 -5.19
C SER A 113 -0.75 7.83 -5.13
N HIS A 114 -1.05 8.82 -4.30
CA HIS A 114 -0.13 9.90 -3.94
C HIS A 114 0.52 9.69 -2.56
N ILE A 115 0.29 8.52 -1.96
CA ILE A 115 0.87 8.05 -0.68
C ILE A 115 1.29 6.58 -0.80
N GLY A 116 2.35 6.20 -0.08
CA GLY A 116 2.82 4.81 -0.03
C GLY A 116 2.45 4.08 1.25
N HIS A 117 2.14 4.81 2.33
CA HIS A 117 1.81 4.22 3.63
C HIS A 117 0.56 4.83 4.28
N SER A 118 -0.12 4.01 5.08
CA SER A 118 -1.46 4.28 5.63
C SER A 118 -1.50 3.94 7.12
N THR A 119 -1.95 4.87 7.94
CA THR A 119 -2.11 4.64 9.39
C THR A 119 -3.36 5.36 9.90
N VAL A 120 -3.78 5.04 11.12
CA VAL A 120 -5.01 5.59 11.69
C VAL A 120 -4.84 5.84 13.18
N ALA A 121 -5.44 6.93 13.66
CA ALA A 121 -5.45 7.30 15.06
C ALA A 121 -6.48 6.48 15.85
N LEU A 122 -6.08 5.95 17.00
CA LEU A 122 -6.93 5.17 17.89
C LEU A 122 -6.51 5.35 19.35
N THR A 123 -7.44 5.74 20.20
CA THR A 123 -7.26 5.86 21.64
C THR A 123 -7.35 4.48 22.26
N LEU A 124 -6.25 4.04 22.86
CA LEU A 124 -6.12 2.74 23.51
C LEU A 124 -5.64 2.96 24.93
N ASP A 125 -6.25 2.27 25.90
CA ASP A 125 -5.89 2.39 27.32
C ASP A 125 -5.91 3.84 27.87
N GLY A 126 -6.72 4.71 27.25
CA GLY A 126 -6.84 6.13 27.61
C GLY A 126 -5.78 7.05 26.99
N GLU A 127 -4.93 6.56 26.10
CA GLU A 127 -3.89 7.32 25.40
C GLU A 127 -4.10 7.28 23.88
N LEU A 128 -3.91 8.42 23.21
CA LEU A 128 -3.98 8.51 21.75
C LEU A 128 -2.77 7.80 21.14
N ASN A 129 -3.03 6.76 20.35
CA ASN A 129 -2.01 6.02 19.62
C ASN A 129 -2.23 6.17 18.11
N ILE A 130 -1.15 6.05 17.35
CA ILE A 130 -1.22 5.70 15.93
C ILE A 130 -1.06 4.20 15.82
N VAL A 131 -2.04 3.56 15.17
CA VAL A 131 -2.02 2.14 14.87
C VAL A 131 -1.74 1.92 13.38
N GLU A 132 -0.90 0.94 13.08
CA GLU A 132 -0.42 0.68 11.72
C GLU A 132 0.04 -0.76 11.51
N SER A 133 0.13 -1.17 10.25
CA SER A 133 0.86 -2.36 9.82
C SER A 133 2.15 -1.92 9.12
N GLN A 134 3.30 -2.14 9.73
CA GLN A 134 4.60 -1.63 9.24
C GLN A 134 5.73 -2.62 9.56
N ASP A 135 6.63 -2.86 8.61
CA ASP A 135 7.74 -3.80 8.80
C ASP A 135 9.06 -3.34 8.15
N ALA A 136 9.14 -2.07 7.75
CA ALA A 136 10.32 -1.52 7.15
C ALA A 136 11.52 -1.52 8.09
N TRP A 137 12.70 -1.81 7.56
CA TRP A 137 13.95 -1.97 8.30
C TRP A 137 14.47 -0.69 8.98
N TYR A 138 14.00 0.48 8.55
CA TYR A 138 14.35 1.77 9.14
C TYR A 138 13.43 2.14 10.31
N TRP A 139 12.33 1.40 10.50
CA TRP A 139 11.31 1.70 11.47
C TRP A 139 11.55 0.91 12.77
N PRO A 140 11.46 1.53 13.95
CA PRO A 140 11.94 0.92 15.20
C PRO A 140 11.03 -0.18 15.78
N LYS A 141 9.82 -0.35 15.26
CA LYS A 141 8.85 -1.33 15.74
C LYS A 141 8.19 -1.97 14.53
N HIS A 142 8.02 -3.28 14.54
CA HIS A 142 7.57 -4.05 13.39
C HIS A 142 6.19 -4.66 13.63
N LYS A 143 5.58 -5.15 12.53
CA LYS A 143 4.29 -5.83 12.48
C LYS A 143 3.09 -4.89 12.66
N ILE A 144 1.90 -5.44 12.86
CA ILE A 144 0.75 -4.65 13.28
C ILE A 144 0.97 -4.17 14.72
N GLN A 145 0.91 -2.85 14.91
CA GLN A 145 1.40 -2.22 16.12
C GLN A 145 0.68 -0.92 16.45
N ARG A 146 0.87 -0.48 17.69
CA ARG A 146 0.51 0.85 18.19
C ARG A 146 1.71 1.60 18.75
N ASN A 147 1.70 2.92 18.63
CA ASN A 147 2.65 3.83 19.28
C ASN A 147 1.92 5.09 19.76
N PRO A 148 2.21 5.62 20.96
CA PRO A 148 1.68 6.91 21.40
C PRO A 148 1.96 8.00 20.36
N TYR A 149 0.97 8.86 20.07
CA TYR A 149 1.03 9.80 18.95
C TYR A 149 2.33 10.62 18.90
N LYS A 150 2.73 11.26 20.01
CA LYS A 150 3.98 12.05 20.08
C LYS A 150 5.22 11.21 19.77
N GLN A 151 5.26 9.97 20.26
CA GLN A 151 6.36 9.07 19.99
C GLN A 151 6.38 8.65 18.51
N TRP A 152 5.21 8.35 17.96
CA TRP A 152 5.06 8.01 16.54
C TRP A 152 5.51 9.16 15.62
N VAL A 153 5.11 10.41 15.92
CA VAL A 153 5.54 11.59 15.16
C VAL A 153 7.06 11.74 15.21
N GLN A 154 7.70 11.46 16.35
CA GLN A 154 9.16 11.50 16.45
C GLN A 154 9.82 10.40 15.60
N TYR A 155 9.24 9.21 15.51
CA TYR A 155 9.71 8.15 14.61
C TYR A 155 9.56 8.56 13.14
N ALA A 156 8.38 9.08 12.77
CA ALA A 156 8.09 9.57 11.42
C ALA A 156 9.10 10.66 10.99
N LYS A 157 9.38 11.61 11.88
CA LYS A 157 10.40 12.65 11.67
C LYS A 157 11.81 12.08 11.50
N ASN A 158 12.17 11.07 12.28
CA ASN A 158 13.48 10.41 12.19
C ASN A 158 13.66 9.58 10.91
N CYS A 159 12.55 9.24 10.22
CA CYS A 159 12.55 8.44 8.99
C CYS A 159 12.24 9.28 7.75
N ASP A 160 12.23 10.62 7.86
CA ASP A 160 11.92 11.57 6.80
C ASP A 160 10.53 11.39 6.15
N PHE A 161 9.53 11.02 6.95
CA PHE A 161 8.17 10.88 6.45
C PHE A 161 7.56 12.26 6.12
N HIS A 162 6.77 12.26 5.06
CA HIS A 162 5.72 13.25 4.83
C HIS A 162 4.44 12.70 5.44
N VAL A 163 3.74 13.50 6.24
CA VAL A 163 2.54 13.04 6.95
C VAL A 163 1.45 14.10 6.86
N ALA A 164 0.28 13.69 6.41
CA ALA A 164 -0.95 14.50 6.44
C ALA A 164 -2.01 13.82 7.30
N VAL A 165 -2.63 14.59 8.20
CA VAL A 165 -3.73 14.15 9.07
C VAL A 165 -5.05 14.53 8.43
N LEU A 166 -5.84 13.52 8.07
CA LEU A 166 -7.10 13.60 7.35
C LEU A 166 -8.24 13.30 8.35
N PRO A 167 -8.96 14.34 8.82
CA PRO A 167 -10.01 14.14 9.81
C PRO A 167 -11.22 13.43 9.20
N LEU A 168 -11.85 12.52 9.96
CA LEU A 168 -13.16 12.00 9.58
C LEU A 168 -14.22 13.12 9.54
N LYS A 169 -15.24 12.96 8.69
CA LYS A 169 -16.45 13.78 8.77
C LYS A 169 -17.11 13.61 10.14
N ASP A 170 -17.73 14.67 10.64
CA ASP A 170 -18.34 14.66 11.97
C ASP A 170 -19.41 13.57 12.13
N GLU A 171 -20.19 13.30 11.08
CA GLU A 171 -21.21 12.24 11.06
C GLU A 171 -20.61 10.83 11.16
N LEU A 172 -19.48 10.58 10.48
CA LEU A 172 -18.80 9.30 10.50
C LEU A 172 -17.99 9.13 11.78
N ARG A 173 -17.39 10.21 12.30
CA ARG A 173 -16.76 10.24 13.61
C ARG A 173 -17.76 9.89 14.71
N ALA A 174 -18.98 10.43 14.66
CA ALA A 174 -20.04 10.09 15.61
C ALA A 174 -20.50 8.62 15.49
N LYS A 175 -20.36 8.02 14.32
CA LYS A 175 -20.71 6.62 14.05
C LYS A 175 -19.58 5.64 14.37
N PHE A 176 -18.32 6.07 14.31
CA PHE A 176 -17.15 5.24 14.57
C PHE A 176 -17.23 4.62 15.97
N ASN A 177 -17.37 3.30 16.01
CA ASN A 177 -17.42 2.56 17.26
C ASN A 177 -15.98 2.19 17.68
N ARG A 178 -15.38 3.04 18.51
CA ARG A 178 -14.03 2.79 19.04
C ARG A 178 -13.91 1.45 19.77
N GLU A 179 -14.88 1.09 20.60
CA GLU A 179 -14.80 -0.16 21.39
C GLU A 179 -14.66 -1.38 20.49
N LYS A 180 -15.48 -1.47 19.44
CA LYS A 180 -15.37 -2.55 18.43
C LYS A 180 -14.08 -2.49 17.61
N ALA A 181 -13.63 -1.29 17.26
CA ALA A 181 -12.37 -1.11 16.56
C ALA A 181 -11.18 -1.58 17.41
N THR A 182 -11.20 -1.26 18.72
CA THR A 182 -10.23 -1.73 19.70
C THR A 182 -10.27 -3.24 19.87
N GLU A 183 -11.45 -3.83 20.07
CA GLU A 183 -11.61 -5.30 20.18
C GLU A 183 -11.04 -6.02 18.96
N TRP A 184 -11.29 -5.51 17.75
CA TRP A 184 -10.71 -6.07 16.53
C TRP A 184 -9.19 -5.87 16.48
N PHE A 185 -8.70 -4.66 16.77
CA PHE A 185 -7.27 -4.36 16.78
C PHE A 185 -6.50 -5.31 17.70
N GLU A 186 -7.03 -5.59 18.89
CA GLU A 186 -6.43 -6.54 19.85
C GLU A 186 -6.30 -7.96 19.29
N THR A 187 -7.14 -8.37 18.34
CA THR A 187 -7.01 -9.68 17.67
C THR A 187 -5.90 -9.74 16.63
N VAL A 188 -5.47 -8.59 16.10
CA VAL A 188 -4.48 -8.49 15.02
C VAL A 188 -3.17 -7.83 15.48
N GLU A 189 -3.12 -7.23 16.67
CA GLU A 189 -1.89 -6.64 17.21
C GLU A 189 -0.77 -7.71 17.30
N GLY A 190 0.39 -7.40 16.73
CA GLY A 190 1.55 -8.29 16.66
C GLY A 190 1.54 -9.31 15.51
N MET A 191 0.50 -9.33 14.69
CA MET A 191 0.44 -10.14 13.44
C MET A 191 1.34 -9.55 12.35
N PRO A 192 1.91 -10.39 11.46
CA PRO A 192 2.87 -9.95 10.46
C PRO A 192 2.30 -8.90 9.50
N TYR A 193 3.20 -8.18 8.83
CA TYR A 193 2.82 -7.27 7.74
C TYR A 193 2.16 -8.02 6.58
N GLY A 194 1.44 -7.25 5.77
CA GLY A 194 0.67 -7.64 4.59
C GLY A 194 1.41 -8.29 3.43
N TYR A 195 2.51 -9.02 3.63
CA TYR A 195 3.26 -9.56 2.49
C TYR A 195 2.45 -10.55 1.66
N HIS A 196 1.49 -11.26 2.26
CA HIS A 196 0.67 -12.24 1.54
C HIS A 196 -0.40 -11.60 0.64
N ASN A 197 -0.92 -10.43 1.00
CA ASN A 197 -1.91 -9.69 0.20
C ASN A 197 -1.35 -8.47 -0.54
N PHE A 198 -0.09 -8.10 -0.31
CA PHE A 198 0.58 -6.94 -0.94
C PHE A 198 0.37 -6.90 -2.45
N LEU A 199 0.55 -8.05 -3.10
CA LEU A 199 0.49 -8.15 -4.53
C LEU A 199 -0.94 -8.11 -5.07
N PHE A 200 -1.88 -8.76 -4.40
CA PHE A 200 -3.21 -9.00 -4.94
C PHE A 200 -4.12 -7.79 -4.82
N SER A 201 -3.90 -6.91 -3.84
CA SER A 201 -4.55 -5.60 -3.78
C SER A 201 -4.23 -4.68 -4.98
N TRP A 202 -3.28 -5.07 -5.84
CA TRP A 202 -2.94 -4.37 -7.07
C TRP A 202 -3.50 -5.09 -8.32
N ILE A 203 -3.99 -6.32 -8.22
CA ILE A 203 -4.29 -7.18 -9.38
C ILE A 203 -5.76 -7.59 -9.37
N ASP A 204 -6.63 -6.69 -9.80
CA ASP A 204 -8.08 -6.97 -9.78
C ASP A 204 -8.62 -7.42 -11.15
N THR A 205 -7.84 -7.23 -12.22
CA THR A 205 -8.22 -7.63 -13.59
C THR A 205 -7.18 -8.52 -14.25
N VAL A 206 -7.46 -9.07 -15.44
CA VAL A 206 -6.47 -9.92 -16.14
C VAL A 206 -5.41 -9.09 -16.89
N GLU A 207 -5.76 -7.87 -17.30
CA GLU A 207 -4.99 -7.11 -18.30
C GLU A 207 -4.55 -5.72 -17.81
N ASP A 208 -5.42 -5.01 -17.09
CA ASP A 208 -5.35 -3.54 -16.97
C ASP A 208 -4.92 -3.07 -15.57
N ASN A 209 -3.97 -3.77 -14.96
CA ASN A 209 -3.51 -3.48 -13.59
C ASN A 209 -2.17 -2.75 -13.54
N TYR A 210 -1.29 -3.00 -14.52
CA TYR A 210 0.08 -2.51 -14.45
C TYR A 210 0.27 -1.27 -15.32
N PRO A 211 1.17 -0.36 -14.92
CA PRO A 211 1.63 0.71 -15.80
C PRO A 211 2.14 0.16 -17.13
N PRO A 212 2.04 0.90 -18.25
CA PRO A 212 2.37 0.41 -19.60
C PRO A 212 3.79 -0.15 -19.78
N ALA A 213 4.71 0.16 -18.86
CA ALA A 213 6.08 -0.36 -18.86
C ALA A 213 6.18 -1.82 -18.37
N LEU A 214 5.17 -2.35 -17.68
CA LEU A 214 5.16 -3.71 -17.13
C LEU A 214 4.15 -4.58 -17.89
N PRO A 215 4.58 -5.70 -18.51
CA PRO A 215 3.65 -6.65 -19.12
C PRO A 215 2.88 -7.39 -18.03
N LYS A 216 1.64 -7.82 -18.34
CA LYS A 216 0.80 -8.56 -17.39
C LYS A 216 1.42 -9.87 -16.88
N GLU A 217 2.32 -10.46 -17.66
CA GLU A 217 3.03 -11.68 -17.29
C GLU A 217 4.25 -11.44 -16.38
N PHE A 218 4.61 -10.18 -16.09
CA PHE A 218 5.83 -9.81 -15.37
C PHE A 218 6.00 -10.60 -14.06
N ILE A 219 4.93 -10.69 -13.27
CA ILE A 219 4.94 -11.39 -11.98
C ILE A 219 5.15 -12.90 -12.15
N GLY A 220 4.43 -13.52 -13.09
CA GLY A 220 4.55 -14.96 -13.35
C GLY A 220 5.99 -15.35 -13.74
N ILE A 221 6.62 -14.53 -14.60
CA ILE A 221 8.02 -14.72 -15.00
C ILE A 221 8.96 -14.52 -13.82
N GLY A 222 8.75 -13.44 -13.06
CA GLY A 222 9.57 -13.12 -11.88
C GLY A 222 9.56 -14.28 -10.88
N PHE A 223 8.38 -14.77 -10.52
CA PHE A 223 8.27 -15.84 -9.52
C PHE A 223 8.75 -17.20 -10.01
N GLU A 224 8.66 -17.51 -11.30
CA GLU A 224 9.30 -18.72 -11.83
C GLU A 224 10.83 -18.65 -11.69
N ILE A 225 11.45 -17.54 -12.09
CA ILE A 225 12.91 -17.35 -12.03
C ILE A 225 13.40 -17.30 -10.58
N PHE A 226 12.70 -16.57 -9.72
CA PHE A 226 13.12 -16.37 -8.33
C PHE A 226 12.71 -17.53 -7.42
N GLY A 227 11.83 -18.44 -7.86
CA GLY A 227 11.32 -19.59 -7.09
C GLY A 227 12.43 -20.49 -6.56
N GLU A 228 13.48 -20.68 -7.35
CA GLU A 228 14.62 -21.51 -6.98
C GLU A 228 15.64 -20.77 -6.10
N ILE A 229 15.62 -19.43 -6.12
CA ILE A 229 16.61 -18.57 -5.44
C ILE A 229 16.11 -18.08 -4.09
N MET A 230 14.82 -17.74 -4.00
CA MET A 230 14.16 -17.14 -2.83
C MET A 230 12.81 -17.83 -2.53
N PRO A 231 12.81 -19.14 -2.23
CA PRO A 231 11.60 -19.93 -2.08
C PRO A 231 10.67 -19.41 -0.97
N SER A 232 11.22 -18.93 0.15
CA SER A 232 10.40 -18.38 1.25
C SER A 232 9.71 -17.08 0.89
N VAL A 233 10.33 -16.23 0.05
CA VAL A 233 9.73 -14.97 -0.39
C VAL A 233 8.52 -15.27 -1.28
N ILE A 234 8.67 -16.21 -2.21
CA ILE A 234 7.57 -16.57 -3.12
C ILE A 234 6.46 -17.33 -2.41
N GLU A 235 6.80 -18.14 -1.40
CA GLU A 235 5.79 -18.78 -0.55
C GLU A 235 4.89 -17.74 0.11
N THR A 236 5.49 -16.71 0.71
CA THR A 236 4.78 -15.62 1.40
C THR A 236 4.06 -14.69 0.43
N PHE A 237 4.72 -14.16 -0.59
CA PHE A 237 4.14 -13.12 -1.46
C PHE A 237 3.15 -13.66 -2.51
N PHE A 238 3.10 -14.98 -2.72
CA PHE A 238 2.36 -15.53 -3.86
C PHE A 238 1.70 -16.87 -3.59
N LEU A 239 2.46 -17.90 -3.21
CA LEU A 239 1.96 -19.27 -3.30
C LEU A 239 0.86 -19.59 -2.29
N GLN A 240 0.93 -19.08 -1.05
CA GLN A 240 -0.14 -19.35 -0.08
C GLN A 240 -1.48 -18.76 -0.52
N ALA A 241 -1.47 -17.53 -1.03
CA ALA A 241 -2.66 -16.87 -1.54
C ALA A 241 -3.23 -17.58 -2.80
N MET A 242 -2.36 -18.07 -3.70
CA MET A 242 -2.80 -18.91 -4.83
C MET A 242 -3.42 -20.23 -4.39
N ASN A 243 -2.84 -20.86 -3.37
CA ASN A 243 -3.37 -22.08 -2.80
C ASN A 243 -4.75 -21.85 -2.17
N PHE A 244 -4.98 -20.72 -1.49
CA PHE A 244 -6.31 -20.38 -0.98
C PHE A 244 -7.35 -20.21 -2.09
N ARG A 245 -7.01 -19.51 -3.17
CA ARG A 245 -7.89 -19.35 -4.35
C ARG A 245 -8.24 -20.68 -5.02
N LEU A 246 -7.32 -21.65 -4.97
CA LEU A 246 -7.55 -23.00 -5.46
C LEU A 246 -8.17 -23.96 -4.42
N ASP A 247 -8.44 -23.54 -3.18
CA ASP A 247 -8.81 -24.46 -2.09
C ASP A 247 -7.83 -25.64 -1.97
N THR A 248 -6.53 -25.37 -2.10
CA THR A 248 -5.42 -26.31 -1.96
C THR A 248 -4.46 -25.86 -0.87
N LYS A 249 -3.43 -26.67 -0.58
CA LYS A 249 -2.38 -26.33 0.37
C LYS A 249 -1.02 -26.86 -0.11
N GLY A 250 0.01 -26.01 -0.04
CA GLY A 250 1.39 -26.39 -0.28
C GLY A 250 1.74 -26.77 -1.71
N LEU A 251 0.92 -26.37 -2.70
CA LEU A 251 1.30 -26.49 -4.11
C LEU A 251 2.39 -25.46 -4.43
N ASN A 252 3.45 -25.92 -5.08
CA ASN A 252 4.45 -25.02 -5.66
C ASN A 252 3.94 -24.33 -6.93
N PHE A 253 4.72 -23.41 -7.50
CA PHE A 253 4.32 -22.63 -8.67
C PHE A 253 3.82 -23.48 -9.85
N LYS A 254 4.59 -24.50 -10.27
CA LYS A 254 4.19 -25.38 -11.39
C LYS A 254 2.90 -26.12 -11.08
N GLN A 255 2.76 -26.62 -9.85
CA GLN A 255 1.56 -27.34 -9.42
C GLN A 255 0.33 -26.42 -9.34
N VAL A 256 0.49 -25.16 -8.92
CA VAL A 256 -0.57 -24.13 -8.95
C VAL A 256 -1.03 -23.92 -10.39
N VAL A 257 -0.11 -23.71 -11.33
CA VAL A 257 -0.44 -23.51 -12.76
C VAL A 257 -1.15 -24.75 -13.33
N THR A 258 -0.64 -25.95 -13.06
CA THR A 258 -1.29 -27.20 -13.50
C THR A 258 -2.68 -27.37 -12.90
N GLU A 259 -2.87 -27.09 -11.62
CA GLU A 259 -4.16 -27.23 -10.94
C GLU A 259 -5.17 -26.20 -11.43
N ALA A 260 -4.74 -24.95 -11.64
CA ALA A 260 -5.53 -23.92 -12.31
C ALA A 260 -6.00 -24.40 -13.70
N ALA A 261 -5.07 -24.92 -14.51
CA ALA A 261 -5.39 -25.40 -15.85
C ALA A 261 -6.38 -26.59 -15.84
N LYS A 262 -6.25 -27.53 -14.89
CA LYS A 262 -7.22 -28.62 -14.69
C LYS A 262 -8.63 -28.12 -14.37
N ARG A 263 -8.74 -26.93 -13.76
CA ARG A 263 -10.00 -26.25 -13.43
C ARG A 263 -10.45 -25.27 -14.51
N ASN A 264 -9.80 -25.28 -15.68
CA ASN A 264 -10.11 -24.42 -16.80
C ASN A 264 -10.02 -22.92 -16.44
N THR A 265 -9.04 -22.56 -15.61
CA THR A 265 -8.64 -21.18 -15.30
C THR A 265 -7.15 -21.00 -15.57
N THR A 266 -6.76 -19.80 -16.00
CA THR A 266 -5.35 -19.44 -16.21
C THR A 266 -4.74 -18.87 -14.93
N LEU A 267 -3.41 -18.78 -14.88
CA LEU A 267 -2.72 -18.15 -13.74
C LEU A 267 -3.15 -16.68 -13.57
N LEU A 268 -3.35 -15.94 -14.68
CA LEU A 268 -3.74 -14.54 -14.62
C LEU A 268 -5.18 -14.37 -14.11
N GLU A 269 -6.10 -15.24 -14.56
CA GLU A 269 -7.47 -15.26 -14.04
C GLU A 269 -7.51 -15.65 -12.57
N LEU A 270 -6.65 -16.57 -12.13
CA LEU A 270 -6.52 -16.93 -10.72
C LEU A 270 -6.00 -15.74 -9.90
N MET A 271 -4.96 -15.04 -10.37
CA MET A 271 -4.41 -13.86 -9.70
C MET A 271 -5.42 -12.72 -9.58
N ALA A 272 -6.29 -12.56 -10.58
CA ALA A 272 -7.35 -11.55 -10.61
C ALA A 272 -8.60 -11.92 -9.79
N GLN A 273 -8.60 -13.05 -9.08
CA GLN A 273 -9.70 -13.36 -8.15
C GLN A 273 -9.57 -12.51 -6.89
N PRO A 274 -10.67 -11.89 -6.43
CA PRO A 274 -10.66 -11.10 -5.21
C PRO A 274 -10.10 -11.90 -4.03
N GLU A 275 -9.19 -11.28 -3.28
CA GLU A 275 -8.80 -11.80 -2.00
C GLU A 275 -9.92 -11.58 -0.98
N LEU A 276 -10.17 -12.59 -0.14
CA LEU A 276 -11.23 -12.52 0.85
C LEU A 276 -10.67 -12.20 2.23
N ASP A 277 -11.39 -11.35 2.96
CA ASP A 277 -11.11 -11.10 4.37
C ASP A 277 -11.12 -12.41 5.18
N GLY A 278 -10.23 -12.52 6.17
CA GLY A 278 -10.22 -13.61 7.14
C GLY A 278 -9.39 -14.84 6.73
N TRP A 279 -8.70 -14.81 5.59
CA TRP A 279 -7.68 -15.81 5.29
C TRP A 279 -6.58 -15.80 6.37
N TYR A 280 -6.29 -17.00 6.89
CA TYR A 280 -5.33 -17.19 7.97
C TYR A 280 -4.13 -17.95 7.43
N TYR A 281 -3.06 -17.22 7.13
CA TYR A 281 -1.80 -17.72 6.59
C TYR A 281 -1.01 -18.50 7.66
N ASN A 282 0.09 -19.14 7.25
CA ASN A 282 0.91 -19.93 8.18
C ASN A 282 1.52 -19.11 9.34
N ASP A 283 1.64 -17.79 9.19
CA ASP A 283 2.18 -16.84 10.16
C ASP A 283 1.14 -15.88 10.75
N GLY A 284 -0.14 -15.99 10.36
CA GLY A 284 -1.26 -15.25 10.95
C GLY A 284 -2.16 -14.58 9.92
N TYR A 285 -2.93 -13.59 10.38
CA TYR A 285 -3.57 -12.65 9.47
C TYR A 285 -2.52 -11.73 8.85
N SER A 286 -2.72 -11.33 7.60
CA SER A 286 -1.81 -10.47 6.87
C SER A 286 -2.58 -9.25 6.37
N TYR A 287 -2.12 -8.05 6.72
CA TYR A 287 -2.74 -6.80 6.27
C TYR A 287 -1.67 -5.82 5.80
N VAL A 288 -1.74 -5.38 4.55
CA VAL A 288 -1.01 -4.19 4.10
C VAL A 288 -1.55 -2.99 4.88
N CYS A 289 -0.77 -1.92 4.96
CA CYS A 289 -1.13 -0.71 5.70
C CYS A 289 -2.54 -0.18 5.38
N SER A 290 -2.92 -0.11 4.10
CA SER A 290 -4.26 0.30 3.66
C SER A 290 -5.32 -0.71 4.08
N CYS A 291 -5.09 -2.01 3.84
CA CYS A 291 -6.00 -3.08 4.25
C CYS A 291 -6.26 -3.09 5.75
N PHE A 292 -5.24 -2.81 6.55
CA PHE A 292 -5.36 -2.70 8.01
C PHE A 292 -6.27 -1.54 8.41
N VAL A 293 -6.10 -0.36 7.80
CA VAL A 293 -6.96 0.82 8.06
C VAL A 293 -8.42 0.52 7.69
N ILE A 294 -8.65 -0.14 6.55
CA ILE A 294 -10.00 -0.51 6.11
C ILE A 294 -10.61 -1.58 7.02
N GLY A 295 -9.82 -2.57 7.45
CA GLY A 295 -10.23 -3.55 8.45
C GLY A 295 -10.67 -2.89 9.76
N LEU A 296 -9.91 -1.88 10.22
CA LEU A 296 -10.27 -1.10 11.42
C LEU A 296 -11.56 -0.30 11.20
N TYR A 297 -11.73 0.37 10.06
CA TYR A 297 -12.95 1.12 9.74
C TYR A 297 -14.18 0.22 9.61
N LYS A 298 -14.01 -0.97 9.03
CA LYS A 298 -15.04 -2.01 8.95
C LYS A 298 -15.44 -2.50 10.34
N ALA A 299 -14.47 -2.82 11.20
CA ALA A 299 -14.72 -3.20 12.59
C ALA A 299 -15.39 -2.07 13.41
N GLY A 300 -14.96 -0.82 13.19
CA GLY A 300 -15.54 0.39 13.75
C GLY A 300 -16.93 0.74 13.19
N GLY A 301 -17.42 0.00 12.19
CA GLY A 301 -18.78 0.11 11.66
C GLY A 301 -18.99 1.21 10.62
N LEU A 302 -17.93 1.77 10.02
CA LEU A 302 -18.08 2.88 9.08
C LEU A 302 -18.76 2.48 7.76
N PHE A 303 -18.67 1.22 7.36
CA PHE A 303 -19.24 0.70 6.11
C PHE A 303 -20.71 0.24 6.20
N ASP A 304 -21.42 0.48 7.32
CA ASP A 304 -22.86 0.12 7.45
C ASP A 304 -23.23 -1.34 7.16
N GLY A 305 -22.26 -2.26 7.28
CA GLY A 305 -22.47 -3.68 7.00
C GLY A 305 -22.43 -4.08 5.52
N MET A 306 -21.94 -3.18 4.65
CA MET A 306 -21.59 -3.54 3.27
C MET A 306 -20.57 -4.69 3.24
N ASP A 307 -20.67 -5.52 2.22
CA ASP A 307 -19.69 -6.54 1.87
C ASP A 307 -18.46 -5.85 1.24
N ILE A 308 -17.40 -5.78 2.04
CA ILE A 308 -16.16 -5.09 1.73
C ILE A 308 -15.02 -6.06 2.04
N ASN A 309 -14.16 -6.36 1.08
CA ASN A 309 -12.91 -7.04 1.35
C ASN A 309 -11.82 -5.99 1.61
N ALA A 310 -11.44 -5.82 2.88
CA ALA A 310 -10.44 -4.82 3.27
C ALA A 310 -9.09 -5.07 2.59
N VAL A 311 -8.78 -6.34 2.34
CA VAL A 311 -7.57 -6.79 1.63
C VAL A 311 -7.45 -6.33 0.18
N GLU A 312 -8.52 -5.79 -0.42
CA GLU A 312 -8.55 -5.28 -1.80
C GLU A 312 -8.28 -3.76 -1.90
N PHE A 313 -8.05 -3.08 -0.76
CA PHE A 313 -7.86 -1.63 -0.77
C PHE A 313 -6.39 -1.24 -0.86
N THR A 314 -6.06 -0.36 -1.81
CA THR A 314 -4.78 0.32 -1.90
C THR A 314 -4.77 1.62 -1.10
N PRO A 315 -3.61 2.26 -0.85
CA PRO A 315 -3.57 3.57 -0.20
C PRO A 315 -4.37 4.65 -0.96
N LYS A 316 -4.48 4.54 -2.29
CA LYS A 316 -5.32 5.43 -3.11
C LYS A 316 -6.78 5.35 -2.69
N ASP A 317 -7.29 4.13 -2.59
CA ASP A 317 -8.69 3.88 -2.30
C ASP A 317 -9.06 4.39 -0.91
N VAL A 318 -8.15 4.25 0.06
CA VAL A 318 -8.37 4.76 1.42
C VAL A 318 -8.65 6.26 1.39
N TYR A 319 -7.74 7.09 0.87
CA TYR A 319 -7.94 8.55 0.94
C TYR A 319 -9.04 9.05 0.00
N GLN A 320 -9.43 8.27 -1.02
CA GLN A 320 -10.53 8.60 -1.92
C GLN A 320 -11.91 8.31 -1.32
N LEU A 321 -12.01 7.42 -0.33
CA LEU A 321 -13.25 7.20 0.41
C LEU A 321 -13.81 8.52 0.92
N ASN A 322 -15.10 8.70 0.73
CA ASN A 322 -15.87 9.87 1.15
C ASN A 322 -16.06 9.96 2.69
N PHE A 323 -15.03 9.55 3.44
CA PHE A 323 -15.00 9.46 4.88
C PHE A 323 -14.47 10.72 5.58
N PHE A 324 -13.71 11.54 4.85
CA PHE A 324 -12.92 12.61 5.41
C PHE A 324 -13.53 13.99 5.15
N ASN A 325 -13.22 14.91 6.06
CA ASN A 325 -13.79 16.23 6.03
C ASN A 325 -12.97 17.15 5.12
N THR A 326 -13.58 17.58 4.01
CA THR A 326 -12.96 18.51 3.04
C THR A 326 -13.16 19.99 3.43
N THR A 327 -13.92 20.25 4.49
CA THR A 327 -14.32 21.60 4.93
C THR A 327 -14.03 21.85 6.41
N ALA A 328 -13.23 20.99 7.04
CA ALA A 328 -12.92 21.09 8.45
C ALA A 328 -12.25 22.44 8.77
N GLU A 329 -12.61 23.03 9.91
CA GLU A 329 -11.88 24.19 10.40
C GLU A 329 -10.53 23.72 10.96
N LEU A 330 -9.50 23.77 10.10
CA LEU A 330 -8.16 23.37 10.51
C LEU A 330 -7.57 24.36 11.53
N PRO A 331 -6.70 23.89 12.46
CA PRO A 331 -5.90 24.75 13.31
C PRO A 331 -5.13 25.79 12.52
N GLN A 332 -4.97 26.98 13.09
CA GLN A 332 -4.38 28.14 12.40
C GLN A 332 -2.98 27.84 11.84
N LYS A 333 -2.15 27.09 12.58
CA LYS A 333 -0.79 26.68 12.14
C LYS A 333 -0.83 25.85 10.85
N CYS A 334 -1.83 24.98 10.68
CA CYS A 334 -2.00 24.17 9.47
C CYS A 334 -2.37 25.05 8.27
N LYS A 335 -3.30 26.00 8.47
CA LYS A 335 -3.71 26.97 7.43
C LYS A 335 -2.58 27.90 7.01
N GLU A 336 -1.71 28.28 7.95
CA GLU A 336 -0.54 29.12 7.67
C GLU A 336 0.55 28.35 6.92
N ALA A 337 0.77 27.08 7.27
CA ALA A 337 1.74 26.22 6.59
C ALA A 337 1.32 25.89 5.16
N ASP A 338 0.05 25.54 4.95
CA ASP A 338 -0.50 25.15 3.64
C ASP A 338 -1.94 25.66 3.44
N PRO A 339 -2.12 26.93 3.02
CA PRO A 339 -3.45 27.56 2.89
C PRO A 339 -4.39 26.87 1.89
N SER A 340 -3.85 26.09 0.96
CA SER A 340 -4.61 25.42 -0.10
C SER A 340 -5.01 23.98 0.24
N LEU A 341 -4.49 23.39 1.31
CA LEU A 341 -4.79 22.01 1.68
C LEU A 341 -6.04 21.95 2.58
N PRO A 342 -6.98 21.02 2.32
CA PRO A 342 -8.16 20.82 3.17
C PRO A 342 -7.88 19.98 4.42
N TYR A 343 -6.63 19.56 4.63
CA TYR A 343 -6.14 18.77 5.76
C TYR A 343 -4.82 19.34 6.29
N CYS A 344 -4.40 18.89 7.47
CA CYS A 344 -3.15 19.36 8.07
C CYS A 344 -1.97 18.46 7.68
N GLN A 345 -1.02 18.97 6.90
CA GLN A 345 0.24 18.28 6.66
C GLN A 345 1.25 18.62 7.77
N ILE A 346 1.51 17.66 8.66
CA ILE A 346 2.31 17.87 9.88
C ILE A 346 3.80 17.65 9.67
N LEU A 347 4.21 16.88 8.66
CA LEU A 347 5.62 16.61 8.36
C LEU A 347 5.91 16.62 6.85
N GLY A 348 7.17 16.85 6.51
CA GLY A 348 7.73 16.56 5.19
C GLY A 348 8.10 17.79 4.36
N LYS A 349 9.08 17.61 3.48
CA LYS A 349 9.67 18.66 2.62
C LYS A 349 8.81 19.02 1.41
N TYR A 350 8.01 18.07 0.92
CA TYR A 350 7.14 18.25 -0.25
C TYR A 350 5.67 18.29 0.14
N ARG A 351 4.88 19.06 -0.61
CA ARG A 351 3.44 19.20 -0.43
C ARG A 351 2.74 17.92 -0.86
N MET A 352 2.00 17.32 0.06
CA MET A 352 1.16 16.18 -0.21
C MET A 352 -0.11 16.67 -0.88
N THR A 353 -0.34 16.21 -2.10
CA THR A 353 -1.60 16.43 -2.83
C THR A 353 -2.28 15.08 -2.96
N LEU A 354 -3.59 15.02 -2.73
CA LEU A 354 -4.36 13.76 -2.69
C LEU A 354 -5.52 13.84 -3.70
N PRO A 355 -5.30 13.46 -4.98
CA PRO A 355 -6.30 13.60 -6.03
C PRO A 355 -7.54 12.73 -5.79
N GLY A 356 -8.72 13.35 -5.78
CA GLY A 356 -9.96 12.65 -5.43
C GLY A 356 -10.12 12.42 -3.93
N TYR A 357 -9.36 13.13 -3.09
CA TYR A 357 -9.53 13.13 -1.64
C TYR A 357 -11.00 13.28 -1.23
N SER A 358 -11.50 12.25 -0.59
CA SER A 358 -12.87 12.15 -0.10
C SER A 358 -13.96 12.44 -1.13
N THR A 359 -13.98 11.64 -2.19
CA THR A 359 -14.94 11.82 -3.30
C THR A 359 -15.75 10.58 -3.64
N ILE A 360 -15.33 9.39 -3.19
CA ILE A 360 -15.96 8.12 -3.56
C ILE A 360 -16.82 7.60 -2.41
N GLU A 361 -18.13 7.52 -2.63
CA GLU A 361 -19.04 6.87 -1.68
C GLU A 361 -18.74 5.37 -1.60
N PRO A 362 -18.78 4.75 -0.41
CA PRO A 362 -18.63 3.30 -0.28
C PRO A 362 -19.83 2.55 -0.92
N TYR A 363 -19.57 1.37 -1.47
CA TYR A 363 -20.57 0.45 -2.03
C TYR A 363 -20.13 -1.01 -1.87
N GLU A 364 -21.07 -1.92 -2.08
CA GLU A 364 -20.87 -3.38 -2.03
C GLU A 364 -19.78 -3.83 -3.03
N HIS A 365 -18.90 -4.74 -2.61
CA HIS A 365 -17.81 -5.30 -3.44
C HIS A 365 -16.85 -4.24 -4.01
N MET A 366 -16.67 -3.14 -3.30
CA MET A 366 -15.75 -2.06 -3.67
C MET A 366 -14.32 -2.57 -3.78
N ASN A 367 -13.63 -2.13 -4.84
CA ASN A 367 -12.24 -2.46 -5.16
C ASN A 367 -11.95 -3.88 -5.67
N GLU A 368 -12.91 -4.80 -5.76
CA GLU A 368 -12.62 -6.19 -6.14
C GLU A 368 -12.26 -6.39 -7.63
N HIS A 369 -12.57 -5.40 -8.49
CA HIS A 369 -12.44 -5.49 -9.94
C HIS A 369 -11.96 -4.17 -10.57
N CYS A 370 -10.98 -3.48 -9.96
CA CYS A 370 -10.50 -2.17 -10.41
C CYS A 370 -9.26 -2.23 -11.30
N LYS A 371 -9.32 -1.45 -12.36
CA LYS A 371 -8.14 -1.20 -13.19
C LYS A 371 -7.26 -0.15 -12.52
N SER A 372 -5.95 -0.35 -12.58
CA SER A 372 -4.95 0.61 -12.08
C SER A 372 -3.97 1.03 -13.17
N LEU A 373 -4.51 1.30 -14.36
CA LEU A 373 -3.70 1.62 -15.54
C LEU A 373 -3.21 3.07 -15.50
N GLY A 374 -1.91 3.24 -15.31
CA GLY A 374 -1.24 4.53 -15.50
C GLY A 374 -1.20 4.99 -16.97
N PRO A 375 -0.94 6.28 -17.25
CA PRO A 375 -0.60 7.33 -16.28
C PRO A 375 -1.81 8.06 -15.69
N ASP A 376 -3.01 7.90 -16.26
CA ASP A 376 -4.20 8.66 -15.84
C ASP A 376 -4.90 8.03 -14.64
N TYR A 377 -4.69 6.73 -14.40
CA TYR A 377 -5.29 5.96 -13.31
C TYR A 377 -6.79 6.21 -13.13
N VAL A 378 -7.48 6.26 -14.27
CA VAL A 378 -8.92 6.51 -14.33
C VAL A 378 -9.63 5.37 -13.62
N ARG A 379 -10.42 5.72 -12.60
CA ARG A 379 -11.30 4.79 -11.88
C ARG A 379 -12.60 4.61 -12.68
N PRO A 380 -12.89 3.42 -13.23
CA PRO A 380 -14.16 3.17 -13.92
C PRO A 380 -15.35 3.23 -12.96
N GLU A 381 -16.56 3.37 -13.51
CA GLU A 381 -17.78 3.33 -12.69
C GLU A 381 -17.97 1.93 -12.10
N GLY A 382 -18.20 1.86 -10.78
CA GLY A 382 -18.36 0.60 -10.04
C GLY A 382 -17.05 -0.13 -9.74
N CYS A 383 -15.91 0.43 -10.16
CA CYS A 383 -14.59 0.05 -9.67
C CYS A 383 -14.37 0.73 -8.34
#